data_AF-A0A2M7KMN8-F1
#
_entry.id   AF-A0A2M7KMN8-F1
#
_cell.length_a   1.000
_cell.length_b   1.000
_cell.length_c   1.000
_cell.angle_alpha   90.00
_cell.angle_beta   90.00
_cell.angle_gamma   90.00
#
_symmetry.space_group_name_H-M   'P 1'
#
loop_
_entity.id
_entity.type
_entity.pdbx_description
1 polymer ?
#
loop_
_entity_poly.entity_id
_entity_poly.type
_entity_poly.pdbx_seq_one_letter_code
_entity_poly.pdbx_strand_id
1 'polypeptide(L)'
;MELFKLQMVSNKLQLTADEVKETLQQNGIAVANMQQTLKELAKSSGKSAQEIYKLLEAKSSVAGGEQPGNGQGGEGGGMGMGLGQRTVREAAAEFGLTVPDALARLKAADLDASGDEVIRDLAERNNRRPFEVVQVLQGQAE
;
A
#
# COMPACT_ATOMS: atom_id res chain seq x y z
N MET A 1 6.95 25.61 5.88
CA MET A 1 6.65 24.16 5.81
C MET A 1 7.58 23.44 6.76
N GLU A 2 6.99 22.59 7.59
CA GLU A 2 7.47 22.18 8.92
C GLU A 2 8.77 21.36 8.96
N LEU A 3 9.48 21.52 10.09
CA LEU A 3 10.78 20.95 10.44
C LEU A 3 10.60 19.62 11.19
N PHE A 4 9.84 18.67 10.63
CA PHE A 4 9.70 17.38 11.31
C PHE A 4 11.02 16.59 11.27
N LYS A 5 11.48 16.16 12.45
CA LYS A 5 12.60 15.23 12.59
C LYS A 5 12.19 13.85 12.08
N LEU A 6 13.12 13.15 11.45
CA LEU A 6 12.96 11.76 11.03
C LEU A 6 12.43 10.86 12.14
N GLN A 7 12.97 10.99 13.36
CA GLN A 7 12.51 10.25 14.54
C GLN A 7 11.03 10.52 14.89
N MET A 8 10.53 11.74 14.66
CA MET A 8 9.13 12.06 14.93
C MET A 8 8.22 11.45 13.87
N VAL A 9 8.66 11.50 12.61
CA VAL A 9 7.95 10.89 11.48
C VAL A 9 7.90 9.37 11.63
N SER A 10 9.02 8.74 12.01
CA SER A 10 9.09 7.29 12.23
C SER A 10 8.12 6.85 13.32
N ASN A 11 8.08 7.56 14.45
CA ASN A 11 7.13 7.26 15.54
C ASN A 11 5.67 7.45 15.11
N LYS A 12 5.37 8.53 14.37
CA LYS A 12 4.02 8.79 13.86
C LYS A 12 3.54 7.71 12.91
N LEU A 13 4.46 7.18 12.11
CA LEU A 13 4.23 6.16 11.10
C LEU A 13 4.49 4.73 11.62
N GLN A 14 4.79 4.58 12.91
CA GLN A 14 5.14 3.30 13.54
C GLN A 14 6.23 2.50 12.80
N LEU A 15 7.18 3.20 12.16
CA LEU A 15 8.31 2.62 11.46
C LEU A 15 9.54 2.58 12.36
N THR A 16 10.33 1.51 12.24
CA THR A 16 11.64 1.41 12.87
C THR A 16 12.67 2.30 12.17
N ALA A 17 13.76 2.63 12.86
CA ALA A 17 14.84 3.44 12.29
C ALA A 17 15.47 2.78 11.06
N ASP A 18 15.58 1.45 11.06
CA ASP A 18 16.10 0.67 9.94
C ASP A 18 15.17 0.73 8.72
N GLU A 19 13.85 0.55 8.90
CA GLU A 19 12.87 0.64 7.80
C GLU A 19 12.85 2.03 7.16
N VAL A 20 12.93 3.07 7.98
CA VAL A 20 12.99 4.46 7.50
C VAL A 20 14.27 4.68 6.69
N LYS A 21 15.41 4.23 7.22
CA LYS A 21 16.71 4.39 6.55
C LYS A 21 16.73 3.63 5.22
N GLU A 22 16.28 2.39 5.21
CA GLU A 22 16.21 1.55 4.01
C GLU A 22 15.31 2.20 2.95
N THR A 23 14.09 2.61 3.33
CA THR A 23 13.12 3.22 2.40
C THR A 23 13.70 4.48 1.76
N LEU A 24 14.37 5.32 2.54
CA LEU A 24 14.98 6.55 2.04
C LEU A 24 16.17 6.27 1.14
N GLN A 25 17.04 5.32 1.51
CA GLN A 25 18.20 4.93 0.71
C GLN A 25 17.79 4.30 -0.62
N GLN A 26 16.78 3.42 -0.64
CA GLN A 26 16.22 2.83 -1.87
C GLN A 26 15.66 3.90 -2.82
N ASN A 27 15.23 5.04 -2.28
CA ASN A 27 14.72 6.18 -3.04
C ASN A 27 15.79 7.25 -3.33
N GLY A 28 17.08 6.92 -3.14
CA GLY A 28 18.21 7.80 -3.42
C GLY A 28 18.39 8.94 -2.40
N ILE A 29 17.81 8.82 -1.21
CA ILE A 29 17.91 9.81 -0.14
C ILE A 29 18.91 9.32 0.91
N ALA A 30 20.05 10.00 1.01
CA ALA A 30 21.05 9.70 2.01
C ALA A 30 20.61 10.16 3.41
N VAL A 31 20.58 9.23 4.37
CA VAL A 31 20.28 9.50 5.78
C VAL A 31 21.55 9.28 6.60
N ALA A 32 22.04 10.35 7.22
CA ALA A 32 23.16 10.31 8.15
C ALA A 32 22.71 9.88 9.55
N ASN A 33 21.57 10.38 10.04
CA ASN A 33 21.01 10.01 11.33
C ASN A 33 19.51 10.39 11.46
N MET A 34 18.84 9.83 12.48
CA MET A 34 17.41 10.06 12.74
C MET A 34 17.09 11.44 13.33
N GLN A 35 18.10 12.27 13.64
CA GLN A 35 17.90 13.63 14.12
C GLN A 35 17.73 14.63 12.97
N GLN A 36 18.11 14.24 11.75
CA GLN A 36 17.89 15.04 10.55
C GLN A 36 16.40 15.27 10.31
N THR A 37 16.10 16.44 9.76
CA THR A 37 14.74 16.85 9.38
C THR A 37 14.45 16.50 7.94
N LEU A 38 13.16 16.34 7.61
CA LEU A 38 12.72 16.16 6.22
C LEU A 38 13.21 17.29 5.29
N LYS A 39 13.37 18.51 5.82
CA LYS A 39 13.88 19.67 5.09
C LYS A 39 15.36 19.52 4.73
N GLU A 40 16.17 18.96 5.62
CA GLU A 40 17.59 18.72 5.36
C GLU A 40 17.77 17.62 4.31
N LEU A 41 17.00 16.54 4.43
CA LEU A 41 16.98 15.46 3.43
C LEU A 41 16.49 15.94 2.07
N ALA A 42 15.49 16.83 2.04
CA ALA A 42 14.97 17.43 0.82
C ALA A 42 16.06 18.21 0.06
N LYS A 43 16.85 19.01 0.79
CA LYS A 43 17.96 19.76 0.21
C LYS A 43 19.03 18.86 -0.40
N SER A 44 19.34 17.72 0.22
CA SER A 44 20.39 16.82 -0.26
C SER A 44 19.93 15.86 -1.36
N SER A 45 18.63 15.59 -1.47
CA SER A 45 18.07 14.61 -2.42
C SER A 45 17.36 15.23 -3.62
N GLY A 46 17.18 16.56 -3.64
CA GLY A 46 16.42 17.25 -4.68
C GLY A 46 14.91 16.98 -4.63
N LYS A 47 14.42 16.25 -3.63
CA LYS A 47 13.00 15.97 -3.39
C LYS A 47 12.42 16.99 -2.41
N SER A 48 11.11 17.21 -2.45
CA SER A 48 10.44 18.03 -1.43
C SER A 48 10.24 17.25 -0.12
N ALA A 49 10.17 17.96 1.00
CA ALA A 49 9.91 17.35 2.31
C ALA A 49 8.58 16.57 2.33
N GLN A 50 7.59 17.01 1.54
CA GLN A 50 6.30 16.33 1.38
C GLN A 50 6.44 15.00 0.64
N GLU A 51 7.22 14.95 -0.44
CA GLU A 51 7.50 13.69 -1.15
C GLU A 51 8.20 12.68 -0.24
N ILE A 52 9.16 13.15 0.57
CA ILE A 52 9.86 12.29 1.52
C ILE A 52 8.90 11.73 2.58
N TYR A 53 8.00 12.55 3.10
CA TYR A 53 6.96 12.10 4.02
C TYR A 53 6.05 11.04 3.37
N LYS A 54 5.59 11.28 2.14
CA LYS A 54 4.74 10.33 1.40
C LYS A 54 5.42 8.98 1.15
N LEU A 55 6.73 8.96 0.87
CA LEU A 55 7.49 7.73 0.71
C LEU A 55 7.48 6.89 1.99
N LEU A 56 7.67 7.53 3.14
CA LEU A 56 7.61 6.87 4.45
C LEU A 56 6.18 6.44 4.81
N GLU A 57 5.18 7.28 4.53
CA GLU A 57 3.77 6.96 4.76
C GLU A 57 3.30 5.77 3.92
N ALA A 58 3.76 5.68 2.67
CA ALA A 58 3.52 4.53 1.82
C ALA A 58 4.07 3.24 2.45
N LYS A 59 5.29 3.27 3.02
CA LYS A 59 5.90 2.13 3.74
C LYS A 59 5.14 1.77 5.02
N SER A 60 4.70 2.78 5.79
CA SER A 60 3.90 2.60 7.01
C SER A 60 2.58 1.89 6.75
N SER A 61 1.95 2.19 5.62
CA SER A 61 0.73 1.49 5.19
C SER A 61 0.98 0.00 4.87
N VAL A 62 2.23 -0.40 4.61
CA VAL A 62 2.65 -1.81 4.40
C VAL A 62 3.05 -2.50 5.71
N ALA A 63 3.33 -1.74 6.79
CA ALA A 63 3.78 -2.30 8.07
C ALA A 63 2.66 -2.98 8.88
N GLY A 64 1.42 -3.00 8.36
CA GLY A 64 0.28 -3.77 8.87
C GLY A 64 0.12 -5.18 8.30
N GLY A 65 1.00 -5.63 7.39
CA GLY A 65 0.92 -6.97 6.81
C GLY A 65 2.03 -7.24 5.80
N GLU A 66 3.03 -8.00 6.24
CA GLU A 66 3.73 -9.05 5.47
C GLU A 66 3.93 -8.88 3.94
N GLN A 67 4.93 -8.07 3.54
CA GLN A 67 5.91 -8.27 2.43
C GLN A 67 5.39 -8.58 0.96
N PRO A 68 6.25 -8.56 -0.09
CA PRO A 68 6.49 -7.43 -0.98
C PRO A 68 6.16 -7.73 -2.46
N GLY A 69 5.31 -6.92 -3.09
CA GLY A 69 5.13 -6.93 -4.55
C GLY A 69 5.91 -5.80 -5.21
N ASN A 70 7.14 -6.07 -5.67
CA ASN A 70 7.85 -5.22 -6.62
C ASN A 70 7.00 -5.08 -7.89
N GLY A 71 6.44 -3.90 -8.15
CA GLY A 71 5.58 -3.64 -9.30
C GLY A 71 5.73 -2.21 -9.80
N GLN A 72 6.84 -1.96 -10.47
CA GLN A 72 7.09 -0.77 -11.25
C GLN A 72 6.18 -0.77 -12.49
N GLY A 73 5.50 0.34 -12.74
CA GLY A 73 4.95 0.68 -14.06
C GLY A 73 3.45 0.45 -14.22
N GLY A 74 2.73 1.51 -14.53
CA GLY A 74 1.32 1.44 -14.89
C GLY A 74 0.61 2.78 -14.76
N GLU A 75 1.05 3.77 -15.55
CA GLU A 75 0.23 4.92 -15.89
C GLU A 75 -1.08 4.41 -16.51
N GLY A 76 -2.16 4.46 -15.74
CA GLY A 76 -3.49 4.06 -16.16
C GLY A 76 -4.51 4.62 -15.20
N GLY A 77 -5.06 5.78 -15.56
CA GLY A 77 -6.04 6.51 -14.75
C GLY A 77 -7.20 5.64 -14.30
N GLY A 78 -7.51 5.71 -13.02
CA GLY A 78 -8.68 5.10 -12.41
C GLY A 78 -8.67 5.41 -10.93
N MET A 79 -9.62 6.24 -10.49
CA MET A 79 -9.84 6.62 -9.10
C MET A 79 -9.98 5.35 -8.24
N GLY A 80 -8.95 5.02 -7.47
CA GLY A 80 -8.92 3.80 -6.68
C GLY A 80 -7.58 3.64 -5.96
N MET A 81 -7.14 4.69 -5.26
CA MET A 81 -5.95 4.61 -4.41
C MET A 81 -6.15 3.48 -3.38
N GLY A 82 -5.49 2.34 -3.60
CA GLY A 82 -5.32 1.28 -2.60
C GLY A 82 -6.09 -0.02 -2.80
N LEU A 83 -7.09 -0.11 -3.69
CA LEU A 83 -7.93 -1.33 -3.78
C LEU A 83 -7.13 -2.57 -4.22
N GLY A 84 -6.20 -2.41 -5.18
CA GLY A 84 -5.34 -3.51 -5.63
C GLY A 84 -4.16 -3.84 -4.70
N GLN A 85 -4.05 -3.19 -3.54
CA GLN A 85 -3.06 -3.55 -2.51
C GLN A 85 -3.72 -4.17 -1.28
N ARG A 86 -5.06 -4.20 -1.23
CA ARG A 86 -5.83 -4.79 -0.14
C ARG A 86 -6.01 -6.29 -0.34
N THR A 87 -6.12 -7.00 0.76
CA THR A 87 -6.57 -8.39 0.80
C THR A 87 -8.07 -8.51 0.56
N VAL A 88 -8.52 -9.70 0.18
CA VAL A 88 -9.95 -10.02 0.05
C VAL A 88 -10.69 -9.74 1.36
N ARG A 89 -10.09 -10.07 2.51
CA ARG A 89 -10.67 -9.79 3.84
C ARG A 89 -10.88 -8.30 4.07
N GLU A 90 -9.87 -7.48 3.77
CA GLU A 90 -9.95 -6.03 3.98
C GLU A 90 -11.01 -5.38 3.09
N ALA A 91 -11.07 -5.78 1.83
CA ALA A 91 -12.11 -5.29 0.91
C ALA A 91 -13.50 -5.80 1.30
N ALA A 92 -13.64 -7.05 1.73
CA ALA A 92 -14.91 -7.59 2.22
C ALA A 92 -15.42 -6.81 3.44
N ALA A 93 -14.53 -6.49 4.38
CA ALA A 93 -14.87 -5.74 5.59
C ALA A 93 -15.39 -4.32 5.27
N GLU A 94 -14.86 -3.67 4.23
CA GLU A 94 -15.32 -2.36 3.75
C GLU A 94 -16.79 -2.39 3.28
N PHE A 95 -17.24 -3.52 2.74
CA PHE A 95 -18.62 -3.73 2.30
C PHE A 95 -19.50 -4.42 3.36
N GLY A 96 -19.01 -4.58 4.58
CA GLY A 96 -19.73 -5.24 5.67
C GLY A 96 -19.93 -6.75 5.46
N LEU A 97 -19.09 -7.38 4.66
CA LEU A 97 -19.13 -8.82 4.37
C LEU A 97 -18.22 -9.59 5.33
N THR A 98 -18.66 -10.78 5.70
CA THR A 98 -17.78 -11.74 6.37
C THR A 98 -16.84 -12.39 5.36
N VAL A 99 -15.66 -12.86 5.81
CA VAL A 99 -14.72 -13.57 4.94
C VAL A 99 -15.38 -14.77 4.24
N PRO A 100 -16.16 -15.64 4.92
CA PRO A 100 -16.89 -16.71 4.26
C PRO A 100 -17.84 -16.24 3.16
N ASP A 101 -18.59 -15.16 3.38
CA ASP A 101 -19.54 -14.63 2.39
C ASP A 101 -18.81 -14.05 1.17
N ALA A 102 -17.70 -13.35 1.40
CA ALA A 102 -16.85 -12.81 0.35
C ALA A 102 -16.26 -13.93 -0.52
N LEU A 103 -15.73 -14.99 0.10
CA LEU A 103 -15.21 -16.15 -0.61
C LEU A 103 -16.29 -16.90 -1.39
N ALA A 104 -17.50 -17.01 -0.83
CA ALA A 104 -18.64 -17.61 -1.54
C ALA A 104 -19.01 -16.82 -2.80
N ARG A 105 -18.99 -15.49 -2.73
CA ARG A 105 -19.24 -14.60 -3.90
C ARG A 105 -18.16 -14.72 -4.95
N LEU A 106 -16.89 -14.67 -4.54
CA LEU A 106 -15.77 -14.81 -5.45
C LEU A 106 -15.80 -16.18 -6.14
N LYS A 107 -16.07 -17.25 -5.39
CA LYS A 107 -16.22 -18.60 -5.94
C LYS A 107 -17.38 -18.73 -6.93
N ALA A 108 -18.49 -18.03 -6.69
CA ALA A 108 -19.62 -17.97 -7.64
C ALA A 108 -19.27 -17.25 -8.96
N ALA A 109 -18.22 -16.42 -8.96
CA ALA A 109 -17.66 -15.75 -10.14
C ALA A 109 -16.42 -16.46 -10.71
N ASP A 110 -16.23 -17.75 -10.38
CA ASP A 110 -15.06 -18.56 -10.76
C ASP A 110 -13.71 -18.00 -10.27
N LEU A 111 -13.73 -17.20 -9.18
CA LEU A 111 -12.55 -16.68 -8.51
C LEU A 111 -12.28 -17.50 -7.22
N ASP A 112 -11.38 -18.48 -7.31
CA ASP A 112 -10.98 -19.29 -6.16
C ASP A 112 -10.01 -18.52 -5.27
N ALA A 113 -10.48 -17.69 -4.34
CA ALA A 113 -9.64 -16.81 -3.53
C ALA A 113 -9.39 -17.31 -2.09
N SER A 114 -8.37 -16.76 -1.42
CA SER A 114 -8.23 -16.83 0.04
C SER A 114 -8.44 -15.47 0.71
N GLY A 115 -8.83 -15.45 1.98
CA GLY A 115 -9.12 -14.21 2.71
C GLY A 115 -7.91 -13.28 2.86
N ASP A 116 -6.71 -13.84 2.94
CA ASP A 116 -5.45 -13.10 3.08
C ASP A 116 -4.79 -12.81 1.72
N GLU A 117 -5.43 -13.22 0.61
CA GLU A 117 -4.92 -12.98 -0.75
C GLU A 117 -5.16 -11.55 -1.21
N VAL A 118 -4.17 -10.95 -1.88
CA VAL A 118 -4.26 -9.59 -2.43
C VAL A 118 -5.16 -9.58 -3.67
N ILE A 119 -6.04 -8.57 -3.76
CA ILE A 119 -7.00 -8.44 -4.85
C ILE A 119 -6.34 -8.37 -6.23
N ARG A 120 -5.18 -7.72 -6.33
CA ARG A 120 -4.43 -7.64 -7.58
C ARG A 120 -3.92 -9.01 -8.01
N ASP A 121 -3.27 -9.74 -7.12
CA ASP A 121 -2.71 -11.06 -7.44
C ASP A 121 -3.82 -12.04 -7.82
N LEU A 122 -4.95 -11.99 -7.09
CA LEU A 122 -6.17 -12.71 -7.41
C LEU A 122 -6.70 -12.35 -8.81
N ALA A 123 -6.74 -11.06 -9.14
CA ALA A 123 -7.20 -10.61 -10.45
C ALA A 123 -6.25 -11.07 -11.56
N GLU A 124 -4.95 -10.88 -11.39
CA GLU A 124 -3.91 -11.20 -12.36
C GLU A 124 -3.90 -12.68 -12.73
N ARG A 125 -3.93 -13.59 -11.74
CA ARG A 125 -3.96 -15.04 -12.02
C ARG A 125 -5.25 -15.50 -12.69
N ASN A 126 -6.34 -14.75 -12.54
CA ASN A 126 -7.62 -15.02 -13.17
C ASN A 126 -7.85 -14.21 -14.46
N ASN A 127 -6.82 -13.50 -14.97
CA ASN A 127 -6.89 -12.64 -16.15
C ASN A 127 -8.00 -11.57 -16.05
N ARG A 128 -8.22 -11.07 -14.83
CA ARG A 128 -9.22 -10.06 -14.46
C ARG A 128 -8.52 -8.79 -14.02
N ARG A 129 -9.29 -7.70 -13.92
CA ARG A 129 -8.82 -6.44 -13.33
C ARG A 129 -9.20 -6.37 -11.85
N PRO A 130 -8.38 -5.71 -11.00
CA PRO A 130 -8.67 -5.56 -9.58
C PRO A 130 -10.05 -4.98 -9.27
N PHE A 131 -10.55 -4.06 -10.11
CA PHE A 131 -11.88 -3.49 -9.91
C PHE A 131 -13.00 -4.51 -10.14
N GLU A 132 -12.81 -5.48 -11.06
CA GLU A 132 -13.82 -6.51 -11.35
C GLU A 132 -13.98 -7.44 -10.13
N VAL A 133 -12.88 -7.78 -9.47
CA VAL A 133 -12.89 -8.54 -8.21
C VAL A 133 -13.67 -7.80 -7.12
N VAL A 134 -13.46 -6.48 -7.01
CA VAL A 134 -14.21 -5.64 -6.06
C VAL A 134 -15.69 -5.57 -6.42
N GLN A 135 -16.04 -5.50 -7.71
CA GLN A 135 -17.44 -5.54 -8.15
C GLN A 135 -18.14 -6.85 -7.76
N VAL A 136 -17.44 -7.98 -7.88
CA VAL A 136 -17.95 -9.28 -7.40
C VAL A 136 -18.21 -9.23 -5.89
N LEU A 137 -17.29 -8.65 -5.11
CA LEU A 137 -17.49 -8.46 -3.67
C LEU A 137 -18.68 -7.56 -3.38
N GLN A 138 -18.86 -6.46 -4.12
CA GLN A 138 -20.02 -5.56 -4.00
C GLN A 138 -21.35 -6.20 -4.42
N GLY A 139 -21.33 -7.37 -5.07
CA GLY A 139 -22.52 -8.01 -5.63
C GLY A 139 -23.00 -7.35 -6.92
N GLN A 140 -22.11 -6.66 -7.63
CA GLN A 140 -22.35 -5.99 -8.91
C GLN A 140 -21.80 -6.79 -10.10
N ALA A 141 -21.55 -8.09 -9.92
CA ALA A 141 -21.17 -8.96 -11.03
C ALA A 141 -22.42 -9.21 -11.90
N GLU A 142 -22.47 -8.57 -13.06
CA GLU A 142 -23.45 -8.85 -14.13
C GLU A 142 -22.96 -9.96 -15.07
#